data_AF-A0A532DYF6-F1
#
_entry.id   AF-A0A532DYF6-F1
#
_cell.length_a   1.000
_cell.length_b   1.000
_cell.length_c   1.000
_cell.angle_alpha   90.00
_cell.angle_beta   90.00
_cell.angle_gamma   90.00
#
_symmetry.space_group_name_H-M   'P 1'
#
loop_
_entity.id
_entity.type
_entity.pdbx_description
1 polymer ?
#
loop_
_entity_poly.entity_id
_entity_poly.type
_entity_poly.pdbx_seq_one_letter_code
_entity_poly.pdbx_strand_id
1 'polypeptide(L)' 'WEPHRLVIVEFPDMASLLAWYDSPEYGRLKAIRERCAKTRIIALEGMMPVS' A
#
# COMPACT_ATOMS: atom_id res chain seq x y z
N TRP A 1 -2.25 -9.83 -15.25
CA TRP A 1 -1.76 -9.91 -13.86
C TRP A 1 -2.90 -10.47 -13.03
N GLU A 2 -2.71 -11.63 -12.39
CA GLU A 2 -3.74 -12.31 -11.59
C GLU A 2 -3.16 -12.59 -10.20
N PRO A 3 -3.33 -11.69 -9.23
CA PRO A 3 -2.81 -11.90 -7.89
C PRO A 3 -3.62 -12.96 -7.14
N HIS A 4 -2.95 -13.88 -6.46
CA HIS A 4 -3.61 -14.86 -5.57
C HIS A 4 -4.31 -14.19 -4.38
N ARG A 5 -3.85 -12.99 -3.99
CA ARG A 5 -4.44 -12.18 -2.92
C ARG A 5 -4.33 -10.69 -3.28
N LEU A 6 -5.44 -9.97 -3.16
CA LEU A 6 -5.51 -8.51 -3.30
C LEU A 6 -5.95 -7.89 -1.96
N VAL A 7 -5.27 -6.82 -1.55
CA VAL A 7 -5.61 -6.04 -0.35
C VAL A 7 -5.67 -4.58 -0.77
N ILE A 8 -6.74 -3.89 -0.38
CA ILE A 8 -6.95 -2.46 -0.60
C ILE A 8 -7.05 -1.81 0.78
N VAL A 9 -6.32 -0.70 0.97
CA VAL A 9 -6.34 0.09 2.20
C VAL A 9 -6.60 1.53 1.81
N GLU A 10 -7.63 2.13 2.40
CA GLU A 10 -8.02 3.51 2.16
C GLU A 10 -7.39 4.42 3.22
N PHE A 11 -6.92 5.59 2.77
CA PHE A 11 -6.36 6.63 3.62
C PHE A 11 -7.07 7.96 3.32
N PRO A 12 -7.11 8.90 4.28
CA PRO A 12 -7.71 10.22 4.06
C PRO A 12 -7.07 11.01 2.90
N ASP A 13 -5.75 10.87 2.74
CA ASP A 13 -4.96 11.50 1.70
C ASP A 13 -3.63 10.74 1.44
N MET A 14 -2.92 11.13 0.38
CA MET A 14 -1.62 10.55 0.03
C MET A 14 -0.55 10.77 1.10
N ALA A 15 -0.59 11.88 1.83
CA ALA A 15 0.38 12.17 2.88
C ALA A 15 0.28 11.16 4.03
N SER A 16 -0.96 10.81 4.41
CA SER A 16 -1.27 9.80 5.43
C SER A 16 -0.80 8.41 5.01
N LEU A 17 -0.97 8.05 3.72
CA LEU A 17 -0.45 6.80 3.16
C LEU A 17 1.09 6.75 3.26
N LEU A 18 1.78 7.81 2.84
CA LEU A 18 3.25 7.87 2.87
C LEU A 18 3.78 7.83 4.31
N ALA A 19 3.17 8.59 5.23
CA ALA A 19 3.53 8.57 6.64
C ALA A 19 3.36 7.17 7.26
N TRP A 20 2.29 6.46 6.90
CA TRP A 20 2.10 5.07 7.32
C TRP A 20 3.16 4.14 6.71
N TYR A 21 3.46 4.27 5.43
CA TYR A 21 4.42 3.41 4.74
C TYR A 21 5.85 3.58 5.27
N ASP A 22 6.21 4.81 5.64
CA ASP A 22 7.52 5.16 6.20
C ASP A 22 7.59 5.01 7.72
N SER A 23 6.49 4.62 8.37
CA SER A 23 6.44 4.45 9.82
C SER A 23 7.39 3.35 10.31
N PRO A 24 8.09 3.55 11.45
CA PRO A 24 8.97 2.54 12.05
C PRO A 24 8.24 1.21 12.33
N GLU A 25 6.97 1.28 12.70
CA GLU A 25 6.11 0.16 13.02
C GLU A 25 5.85 -0.71 11.79
N TYR A 26 5.63 -0.08 10.62
CA TYR A 26 5.45 -0.78 9.36
C TYR A 26 6.78 -1.29 8.77
N GLY A 27 7.90 -0.62 9.05
CA GLY A 27 9.23 -0.98 8.56
C GLY A 27 9.64 -2.43 8.86
N ARG A 28 9.31 -2.94 10.06
CA ARG A 28 9.60 -4.35 10.42
C ARG A 28 8.81 -5.35 9.58
N LEU A 29 7.54 -5.06 9.30
CA LEU A 29 6.66 -5.89 8.48
C LEU A 29 7.10 -5.87 7.02
N LYS A 30 7.53 -4.71 6.52
CA LYS A 30 8.06 -4.53 5.16
C LYS A 30 9.25 -5.44 4.90
N ALA A 31 10.22 -5.48 5.82
CA ALA A 31 11.41 -6.34 5.69
C ALA A 31 11.08 -7.84 5.66
N ILE A 32 10.07 -8.29 6.41
CA ILE A 32 9.61 -9.68 6.37
C ILE A 32 8.94 -9.96 5.01
N ARG A 33 8.06 -9.07 4.57
CA ARG A 33 7.33 -9.19 3.30
C ARG A 33 8.28 -9.25 2.09
N GLU A 34 9.30 -8.40 2.06
CA GLU A 34 10.30 -8.36 0.98
C GLU A 34 11.09 -9.66 0.87
N ARG A 35 11.40 -10.32 2.00
CA ARG A 35 12.10 -11.62 2.00
C ARG A 35 11.22 -12.77 1.55
N CYS A 36 9.92 -12.72 1.85
CA CYS A 36 9.02 -13.87 1.67
C CYS A 36 8.16 -13.82 0.40
N ALA A 37 7.97 -12.65 -0.24
CA ALA A 37 7.07 -12.53 -1.38
C ALA A 37 7.43 -11.41 -2.36
N LYS A 38 7.45 -11.73 -3.66
CA LYS A 38 7.40 -10.72 -4.73
C LYS A 38 6.00 -10.13 -4.78
N THR A 39 5.86 -8.93 -4.25
CA THR A 39 4.57 -8.25 -4.08
C THR A 39 4.64 -6.87 -4.72
N ARG A 40 3.58 -6.46 -5.40
CA ARG A 40 3.44 -5.11 -5.97
C ARG A 40 2.54 -4.29 -5.04
N ILE A 41 3.05 -3.15 -4.59
CA ILE A 41 2.25 -2.12 -3.93
C ILE A 41 2.07 -0.99 -4.93
N ILE A 42 0.84 -0.52 -5.07
CA ILE A 42 0.48 0.59 -5.94
C ILE A 42 -0.25 1.60 -5.05
N ALA A 43 0.24 2.83 -4.99
CA ALA A 43 -0.47 3.95 -4.41
C ALA A 43 -1.25 4.66 -5.52
N LEU A 44 -2.51 4.99 -5.25
CA LEU A 44 -3.42 5.63 -6.20
C LEU A 44 -4.06 6.83 -5.51
N GLU A 45 -4.09 7.97 -6.19
CA GLU A 45 -4.93 9.09 -5.78
C GLU A 45 -6.36 8.80 -6.23
N GLY A 46 -7.33 8.91 -5.32
CA GLY A 46 -8.73 8.78 -5.66
C GLY A 46 -9.16 9.92 -6.59
N MET A 47 -9.84 9.60 -7.68
CA MET A 47 -10.50 10.61 -8.51
C MET A 47 -12.01 10.54 -8.28
N MET A 48 -12.64 11.71 -8.13
CA MET A 48 -14.09 11.79 -8.13
C MET A 48 -14.62 11.22 -9.46
N PRO A 49 -15.67 10.38 -9.45
CA PRO A 49 -16.24 9.87 -10.69
C PRO A 49 -16.69 11.03 -11.57
N VAL A 50 -16.18 11.08 -12.80
CA VAL A 50 -16.70 12.00 -13.81
C VAL A 50 -18.00 11.37 -14.32
N SER A 51 -19.11 12.08 -14.15
CA SER A 51 -20.45 11.66 -14.59
C SER A 51 -20.60 11.66 -16.10
#